data_AF-A0A356MMD3-F1
#
_entry.id   AF-A0A356MMD3-F1
#
_cell.length_a   1.000
_cell.length_b   1.000
_cell.length_c   1.000
_cell.angle_alpha   90.00
_cell.angle_beta   90.00
_cell.angle_gamma   90.00
#
_symmetry.space_group_name_H-M   'P 1'
#
loop_
_entity.id
_entity.type
_entity.pdbx_description
1 polymer ?
#
loop_
_entity_poly.entity_id
_entity_poly.type
_entity_poly.pdbx_seq_one_letter_code
_entity_poly.pdbx_strand_id
1 'polypeptide(L)'
;EALGGNGGGGSDDGGADTVDGVRLQVDMSQETLQGGVYVTGGSIDGWCGTCTAMNDPEGDGIYEVVLDVGPGALEYKFINGNWDHAENFDPVIDGACTLTTGEFTNRYFIVPADGNADVALVCFNSCDACPSDGEGDGDGGDSGDPCVNDFNNNGICDENDVLGCTYDSATNYNPLATMDDGSCDITMEITCPGDVDGDSVITVNDLLALLAVFGDACE
;
A
#
# COMPACT_ATOMS: atom_id res chain seq x y z
N GLU A 1 48.08 -42.17 -2.05
CA GLU A 1 47.40 -41.71 -0.82
C GLU A 1 46.69 -40.41 -1.17
N ALA A 2 45.35 -40.42 -1.18
CA ALA A 2 44.52 -39.23 -1.36
C ALA A 2 43.49 -39.24 -0.23
N LEU A 3 43.64 -38.32 0.72
CA LEU A 3 42.72 -38.02 1.82
C LEU A 3 42.87 -36.50 2.09
N GLY A 4 41.85 -35.68 2.27
CA GLY A 4 40.42 -35.91 2.31
C GLY A 4 39.68 -34.57 2.21
N GLY A 5 38.46 -34.62 1.71
CA GLY A 5 37.50 -33.52 1.84
C GLY A 5 36.94 -33.46 3.26
N ASN A 6 36.52 -32.27 3.67
CA ASN A 6 35.63 -32.10 4.81
C ASN A 6 34.48 -31.18 4.39
N GLY A 7 33.37 -31.81 4.04
CA GLY A 7 32.07 -31.16 4.07
C GLY A 7 31.67 -30.92 5.52
N GLY A 8 31.07 -29.76 5.76
CA GLY A 8 30.30 -29.46 6.95
C GLY A 8 28.99 -28.85 6.49
N GLY A 9 28.00 -29.71 6.23
CA GLY A 9 26.61 -29.30 6.14
C GLY A 9 26.06 -29.08 7.55
N GLY A 10 25.43 -27.94 7.74
CA GLY A 10 24.42 -27.71 8.77
C GLY A 10 23.13 -27.34 8.04
N SER A 11 22.17 -28.25 8.09
CA SER A 11 20.77 -28.02 7.72
C SER A 11 20.05 -27.45 8.93
N ASP A 12 19.27 -26.39 8.72
CA ASP A 12 18.10 -25.98 9.51
C ASP A 12 17.11 -25.40 8.47
N ASP A 13 16.13 -26.17 7.99
CA ASP A 13 14.78 -26.36 8.55
C ASP A 13 13.86 -25.12 8.42
N GLY A 14 13.25 -24.98 7.23
CA GLY A 14 11.91 -24.43 6.97
C GLY A 14 11.46 -23.11 7.64
N GLY A 15 11.45 -22.04 6.86
CA GLY A 15 10.65 -20.82 7.10
C GLY A 15 10.75 -19.87 5.90
N ALA A 16 9.60 -19.38 5.43
CA ALA A 16 9.34 -18.53 4.27
C ALA A 16 10.49 -17.66 3.71
N ASP A 17 10.65 -17.72 2.38
CA ASP A 17 10.95 -16.57 1.52
C ASP A 17 12.08 -15.62 1.96
N THR A 18 13.30 -16.12 2.12
CA THR A 18 14.47 -15.24 2.27
C THR A 18 14.98 -14.83 0.89
N VAL A 19 14.44 -13.74 0.34
CA VAL A 19 15.12 -13.02 -0.75
C VAL A 19 16.50 -12.58 -0.23
N ASP A 20 17.57 -13.02 -0.89
CA ASP A 20 18.95 -12.55 -0.61
C ASP A 20 19.15 -11.23 -1.37
N GLY A 21 18.77 -10.12 -0.72
CA GLY A 21 18.73 -8.77 -1.29
C GLY A 21 17.35 -8.13 -1.30
N VAL A 22 17.23 -7.03 -2.05
CA VAL A 22 15.98 -6.26 -2.20
C VAL A 22 15.31 -6.64 -3.52
N ARG A 23 14.16 -7.30 -3.45
CA ARG A 23 13.32 -7.60 -4.61
C ARG A 23 12.42 -6.41 -4.90
N LEU A 24 12.51 -5.90 -6.12
CA LEU A 24 11.63 -4.86 -6.65
C LEU A 24 10.78 -5.47 -7.76
N GLN A 25 9.50 -5.14 -7.76
CA GLN A 25 8.56 -5.58 -8.78
C GLN A 25 7.75 -4.40 -9.34
N VAL A 26 7.42 -4.46 -10.62
CA VAL A 26 6.55 -3.48 -11.28
C VAL A 26 5.61 -4.16 -12.25
N ASP A 27 4.31 -3.85 -12.12
CA ASP A 27 3.31 -4.26 -13.10
C ASP A 27 3.34 -3.30 -14.29
N MET A 28 3.57 -3.87 -15.47
CA MET A 28 3.60 -3.20 -16.76
C MET A 28 2.42 -3.60 -17.66
N SER A 29 1.46 -4.40 -17.16
CA SER A 29 0.32 -4.94 -17.92
C SER A 29 -0.57 -3.85 -18.53
N GLN A 30 -0.63 -2.68 -17.90
CA GLN A 30 -1.40 -1.52 -18.36
C GLN A 30 -0.62 -0.63 -19.35
N GLU A 31 0.68 -0.90 -19.51
CA GLU A 31 1.57 -0.10 -20.32
C GLU A 31 1.81 -0.73 -21.69
N THR A 32 2.09 0.12 -22.69
CA THR A 32 2.67 -0.36 -23.95
C THR A 32 4.18 -0.40 -23.78
N LEU A 33 4.78 -1.59 -23.83
CA LEU A 33 6.23 -1.75 -23.73
C LEU A 33 6.95 -1.10 -24.92
N GLN A 34 7.89 -0.20 -24.63
CA GLN A 34 8.71 0.54 -25.59
C GLN A 34 10.11 -0.08 -25.77
N GLY A 35 10.37 -1.21 -25.11
CA GLY A 35 11.65 -1.90 -25.07
C GLY A 35 11.69 -2.87 -23.89
N GLY A 36 12.88 -3.07 -23.32
CA GLY A 36 13.02 -3.76 -22.05
C GLY A 36 12.56 -2.90 -20.87
N VAL A 37 12.25 -3.54 -19.75
CA VAL A 37 11.95 -2.86 -18.48
C VAL A 37 13.22 -2.83 -17.65
N TYR A 38 13.53 -1.66 -17.07
CA TYR A 38 14.73 -1.46 -16.29
C TYR A 38 14.41 -0.75 -14.98
N VAL A 39 15.28 -0.93 -13.99
CA VAL A 39 15.31 -0.11 -12.78
C VAL A 39 16.62 0.67 -12.74
N THR A 40 16.56 1.90 -12.27
CA THR A 40 17.72 2.80 -12.17
C THR A 40 17.68 3.54 -10.84
N GLY A 41 18.85 3.84 -10.28
CA GLY A 41 18.92 4.48 -8.97
C GLY A 41 20.35 4.82 -8.57
N GLY A 42 20.51 5.81 -7.71
CA GLY A 42 21.83 6.28 -7.29
C GLY A 42 22.68 5.17 -6.65
N SER A 43 22.04 4.34 -5.82
CA SER A 43 22.66 3.19 -5.15
C SER A 43 22.58 1.89 -5.96
N ILE A 44 21.89 1.89 -7.11
CA ILE A 44 21.67 0.71 -7.96
C ILE A 44 22.72 0.68 -9.08
N ASP A 45 22.69 1.69 -9.95
CA ASP A 45 23.48 1.75 -11.17
C ASP A 45 24.05 3.16 -11.46
N GLY A 46 23.90 4.08 -10.50
CA GLY A 46 24.33 5.47 -10.66
C GLY A 46 23.47 6.28 -11.61
N TRP A 47 22.17 5.97 -11.70
CA TRP A 47 21.22 6.60 -12.61
C TRP A 47 21.57 6.37 -14.10
N CYS A 48 22.01 5.17 -14.46
CA CYS A 48 22.35 4.86 -15.85
C CYS A 48 21.09 4.76 -16.74
N GLY A 49 19.97 4.29 -16.18
CA GLY A 49 18.67 4.24 -16.84
C GLY A 49 18.36 2.88 -17.47
N THR A 50 19.32 2.28 -18.16
CA THR A 50 19.12 0.98 -18.84
C THR A 50 20.18 -0.07 -18.51
N CYS A 51 20.98 0.18 -17.46
CA CYS A 51 22.05 -0.75 -17.06
C CYS A 51 21.53 -1.97 -16.28
N THR A 52 20.44 -1.82 -15.53
CA THR A 52 19.87 -2.90 -14.71
C THR A 52 18.51 -3.31 -15.27
N ALA A 53 18.50 -4.38 -16.05
CA ALA A 53 17.28 -4.93 -16.64
C ALA A 53 16.47 -5.74 -15.62
N MET A 54 15.16 -5.63 -15.70
CA MET A 54 14.20 -6.47 -14.97
C MET A 54 13.69 -7.59 -15.88
N ASN A 55 13.19 -8.67 -15.28
CA ASN A 55 12.73 -9.85 -16.01
C ASN A 55 11.26 -10.14 -15.69
N ASP A 56 10.57 -10.76 -16.64
CA ASP A 56 9.22 -11.31 -16.47
C ASP A 56 9.30 -12.81 -16.83
N PRO A 57 9.77 -13.66 -15.89
CA PRO A 57 9.94 -15.09 -16.14
C PRO A 57 8.62 -15.83 -16.38
N GLU A 58 7.55 -15.37 -15.73
CA GLU A 58 6.21 -15.98 -15.75
C GLU A 58 5.41 -15.58 -16.99
N GLY A 59 5.72 -14.42 -17.59
CA GLY A 59 5.04 -13.87 -18.75
C GLY A 59 3.68 -13.25 -18.41
N ASP A 60 3.49 -12.82 -17.17
CA ASP A 60 2.25 -12.21 -16.66
C ASP A 60 2.26 -10.67 -16.80
N GLY A 61 3.39 -10.07 -17.18
CA GLY A 61 3.54 -8.63 -17.30
C GLY A 61 4.06 -7.95 -16.03
N ILE A 62 4.34 -8.71 -14.97
CA ILE A 62 5.00 -8.24 -13.76
C ILE A 62 6.50 -8.46 -13.91
N TYR A 63 7.25 -7.36 -13.91
CA TYR A 63 8.70 -7.39 -14.04
C TYR A 63 9.34 -7.33 -12.67
N GLU A 64 10.33 -8.20 -12.43
CA GLU A 64 11.04 -8.30 -11.16
C GLU A 64 12.57 -8.25 -11.30
N VAL A 65 13.22 -7.81 -10.22
CA VAL A 65 14.68 -7.88 -10.05
C VAL A 65 15.04 -7.94 -8.58
N VAL A 66 16.08 -8.72 -8.24
CA VAL A 66 16.69 -8.74 -6.90
C VAL A 66 18.00 -7.96 -6.94
N LEU A 67 18.13 -6.99 -6.03
CA LEU A 67 19.26 -6.06 -5.97
C LEU A 67 20.08 -6.28 -4.70
N ASP A 68 21.40 -6.27 -4.85
CA ASP A 68 22.36 -6.21 -3.73
C ASP A 68 22.62 -4.73 -3.37
N VAL A 69 21.76 -4.18 -2.52
CA VAL A 69 21.87 -2.80 -2.02
C VAL A 69 22.01 -2.78 -0.51
N GLY A 70 22.83 -1.86 -0.01
CA GLY A 70 23.04 -1.70 1.42
C GLY A 70 21.80 -1.13 2.15
N PRO A 71 21.73 -1.30 3.48
CA PRO A 71 20.64 -0.78 4.30
C PRO A 71 20.55 0.75 4.23
N GLY A 72 19.33 1.27 4.33
CA GLY A 72 19.04 2.70 4.32
C GLY A 72 18.17 3.16 3.15
N ALA A 73 18.23 4.47 2.86
CA ALA A 73 17.39 5.09 1.84
C ALA A 73 17.78 4.64 0.43
N LEU A 74 16.78 4.17 -0.31
CA LEU A 74 16.88 3.78 -1.72
C LEU A 74 15.95 4.67 -2.55
N GLU A 75 16.54 5.51 -3.40
CA GLU A 75 15.82 6.23 -4.45
C GLU A 75 16.00 5.50 -5.78
N TYR A 76 14.89 5.27 -6.49
CA TYR A 76 14.90 4.54 -7.74
C TYR A 76 13.77 4.97 -8.68
N LYS A 77 13.85 4.52 -9.93
CA LYS A 77 12.83 4.73 -10.95
C LYS A 77 12.77 3.53 -11.89
N PHE A 78 11.57 3.18 -12.35
CA PHE A 78 11.40 2.23 -13.44
C PHE A 78 11.47 2.92 -14.80
N ILE A 79 11.99 2.22 -15.80
CA ILE A 79 12.21 2.74 -17.14
C ILE A 79 11.60 1.76 -18.15
N ASN A 80 10.67 2.25 -18.96
CA ASN A 80 10.08 1.50 -20.07
C ASN A 80 10.89 1.75 -21.35
N GLY A 81 11.97 0.98 -21.56
CA GLY A 81 12.81 1.05 -22.75
C GLY A 81 13.92 2.12 -22.69
N ASN A 82 13.59 3.38 -22.41
CA ASN A 82 14.57 4.47 -22.32
C ASN A 82 14.08 5.67 -21.48
N TRP A 83 14.95 6.67 -21.28
CA TRP A 83 14.66 7.86 -20.48
C TRP A 83 13.46 8.69 -20.96
N ASP A 84 13.08 8.64 -22.24
CA ASP A 84 11.88 9.34 -22.73
C ASP A 84 10.58 8.70 -22.22
N HIS A 85 10.66 7.48 -21.67
CA HIS A 85 9.56 6.71 -21.09
C HIS A 85 9.94 6.22 -19.68
N ALA A 86 10.69 7.04 -18.96
CA ALA A 86 10.89 6.89 -17.53
C ALA A 86 9.60 7.27 -16.78
N GLU A 87 9.39 6.73 -15.58
CA GLU A 87 8.30 7.22 -14.73
C GLU A 87 8.41 8.73 -14.51
N ASN A 88 7.30 9.40 -14.31
CA ASN A 88 7.21 10.83 -14.08
C ASN A 88 6.12 11.13 -13.03
N PHE A 89 6.56 11.41 -11.82
CA PHE A 89 5.71 11.62 -10.66
C PHE A 89 5.52 13.11 -10.37
N ASP A 90 4.34 13.46 -9.86
CA ASP A 90 4.05 14.78 -9.32
C ASP A 90 4.58 14.89 -7.88
N PRO A 91 5.42 15.91 -7.57
CA PRO A 91 6.05 16.04 -6.25
C PRO A 91 5.07 16.33 -5.10
N VAL A 92 3.82 16.70 -5.39
CA VAL A 92 2.79 17.03 -4.39
C VAL A 92 1.79 15.89 -4.27
N ILE A 93 1.29 15.36 -5.39
CA ILE A 93 0.26 14.32 -5.39
C ILE A 93 0.87 12.96 -5.01
N ASP A 94 2.06 12.64 -5.53
CA ASP A 94 2.67 11.31 -5.38
C ASP A 94 3.64 11.21 -4.19
N GLY A 95 3.60 12.19 -3.28
CA GLY A 95 4.55 12.31 -2.16
C GLY A 95 4.49 11.18 -1.12
N ALA A 96 3.50 10.28 -1.22
CA ALA A 96 3.36 9.14 -0.32
C ALA A 96 4.40 8.03 -0.61
N CYS A 97 4.74 7.81 -1.88
CA CYS A 97 5.70 6.77 -2.29
C CYS A 97 6.97 7.33 -2.96
N THR A 98 7.08 8.66 -3.04
CA THR A 98 8.19 9.33 -3.71
C THR A 98 8.94 10.28 -2.81
N LEU A 99 10.19 10.55 -3.17
CA LEU A 99 11.01 11.60 -2.61
C LEU A 99 11.43 12.55 -3.73
N THR A 100 11.25 13.85 -3.50
CA THR A 100 11.72 14.88 -4.42
C THR A 100 13.11 15.36 -4.00
N THR A 101 14.11 15.03 -4.80
CA THR A 101 15.51 15.45 -4.59
C THR A 101 15.94 16.35 -5.74
N GLY A 102 16.00 17.67 -5.48
CA GLY A 102 16.27 18.66 -6.51
C GLY A 102 15.07 18.85 -7.44
N GLU A 103 15.26 18.59 -8.75
CA GLU A 103 14.19 18.70 -9.76
C GLU A 103 13.53 17.34 -10.07
N PHE A 104 13.96 16.26 -9.42
CA PHE A 104 13.52 14.90 -9.73
C PHE A 104 12.69 14.33 -8.59
N THR A 105 11.52 13.79 -8.95
CA THR A 105 10.65 13.00 -8.07
C THR A 105 10.83 11.53 -8.40
N ASN A 106 11.39 10.78 -7.45
CA ASN A 106 11.75 9.37 -7.60
C ASN A 106 11.02 8.52 -6.58
N ARG A 107 10.85 7.23 -6.85
CA ARG A 107 10.34 6.29 -5.85
C ARG A 107 11.32 6.20 -4.69
N TYR A 108 10.79 6.02 -3.49
CA TYR A 108 11.58 5.99 -2.26
C TYR A 108 11.24 4.78 -1.41
N PHE A 109 12.27 4.08 -0.95
CA PHE A 109 12.13 2.94 -0.06
C PHE A 109 13.22 2.96 1.02
N ILE A 110 12.94 2.39 2.20
CA ILE A 110 13.93 2.20 3.26
C ILE A 110 14.30 0.73 3.31
N VAL A 111 15.50 0.40 2.84
CA VAL A 111 16.07 -0.94 2.95
C VAL A 111 16.31 -1.27 4.43
N PRO A 112 15.76 -2.38 4.96
CA PRO A 112 15.96 -2.80 6.34
C PRO A 112 17.42 -3.07 6.67
N ALA A 113 17.74 -3.14 7.97
CA ALA A 113 19.12 -3.23 8.45
C ALA A 113 19.86 -4.52 8.05
N ASP A 114 19.12 -5.58 7.74
CA ASP A 114 19.64 -6.86 7.24
C ASP A 114 19.85 -6.88 5.71
N GLY A 115 19.43 -5.82 5.00
CA GLY A 115 19.60 -5.70 3.55
C GLY A 115 18.58 -6.47 2.72
N ASN A 116 17.63 -7.14 3.36
CA ASN A 116 16.66 -8.01 2.69
C ASN A 116 15.27 -7.39 2.75
N ALA A 117 14.60 -7.30 1.61
CA ALA A 117 13.22 -6.84 1.54
C ALA A 117 12.56 -7.36 0.27
N ASP A 118 11.33 -7.86 0.40
CA ASP A 118 10.44 -8.00 -0.74
C ASP A 118 9.55 -6.75 -0.80
N VAL A 119 9.79 -5.90 -1.79
CA VAL A 119 9.07 -4.64 -1.94
C VAL A 119 7.77 -4.92 -2.66
N ALA A 120 6.66 -4.47 -2.07
CA ALA A 120 5.33 -4.66 -2.60
C ALA A 120 5.22 -4.29 -4.09
N LEU A 121 4.41 -5.07 -4.82
CA LEU A 121 4.10 -4.82 -6.23
C LEU A 121 3.54 -3.41 -6.41
N VAL A 122 4.10 -2.68 -7.37
CA VAL A 122 3.63 -1.34 -7.74
C VAL A 122 3.34 -1.25 -9.22
N CYS A 123 2.42 -0.36 -9.58
CA CYS A 123 2.09 -0.12 -10.97
C CYS A 123 3.01 0.94 -11.55
N PHE A 124 3.40 0.75 -12.80
CA PHE A 124 4.23 1.71 -13.49
C PHE A 124 3.62 3.12 -13.40
N ASN A 125 4.44 4.09 -13.03
CA ASN A 125 4.03 5.49 -12.92
C ASN A 125 2.86 5.77 -11.95
N SER A 126 2.66 4.90 -10.95
CA SER A 126 1.66 5.06 -9.90
C SER A 126 2.23 4.78 -8.50
N CYS A 127 1.76 5.55 -7.52
CA CYS A 127 1.94 5.24 -6.09
C CYS A 127 0.81 4.38 -5.52
N ASP A 128 -0.30 4.25 -6.24
CA ASP A 128 -1.42 3.43 -5.81
C ASP A 128 -1.11 1.96 -6.02
N ALA A 129 -1.76 1.12 -5.21
CA ALA A 129 -1.74 -0.32 -5.41
C ALA A 129 -2.24 -0.68 -6.81
N CYS A 130 -1.65 -1.72 -7.41
CA CYS A 130 -2.07 -2.14 -8.73
C CYS A 130 -3.52 -2.62 -8.73
N PRO A 131 -4.33 -2.21 -9.73
CA PRO A 131 -5.61 -2.84 -9.97
C PRO A 131 -5.32 -4.30 -10.33
N SER A 132 -5.62 -5.21 -9.40
CA SER A 132 -5.53 -6.65 -9.61
C SER A 132 -6.19 -6.99 -10.95
N ASP A 133 -5.37 -7.51 -11.85
CA ASP A 133 -5.64 -7.83 -13.23
C ASP A 133 -6.67 -8.96 -13.35
N GLY A 134 -7.94 -8.62 -13.14
CA GLY A 134 -9.04 -9.38 -13.70
C GLY A 134 -9.30 -10.77 -13.14
N GLU A 135 -8.83 -11.10 -11.94
CA GLU A 135 -9.51 -12.08 -11.10
C GLU A 135 -10.56 -11.34 -10.28
N GLY A 136 -11.72 -11.16 -10.90
CA GLY A 136 -12.91 -10.77 -10.17
C GLY A 136 -13.32 -11.93 -9.27
N ASP A 137 -13.00 -11.84 -7.99
CA ASP A 137 -13.85 -12.37 -6.94
C ASP A 137 -14.00 -11.28 -5.89
N GLY A 138 -15.24 -10.95 -5.56
CA GLY A 138 -15.58 -10.07 -4.45
C GLY A 138 -15.38 -10.78 -3.11
N ASP A 139 -14.17 -11.29 -2.89
CA ASP A 139 -13.72 -11.95 -1.68
C ASP A 139 -12.22 -11.62 -1.53
N GLY A 140 -11.88 -10.91 -0.46
CA GLY A 140 -10.57 -10.29 -0.28
C GLY A 140 -9.46 -11.31 -0.02
N GLY A 141 -8.48 -11.32 -0.95
CA GLY A 141 -7.05 -11.59 -0.74
C GLY A 141 -6.63 -13.03 -0.40
N ASP A 142 -5.36 -13.43 -0.55
CA ASP A 142 -4.22 -12.95 -1.33
C ASP A 142 -3.19 -14.10 -1.26
N SER A 143 -2.42 -14.32 -2.32
CA SER A 143 -1.38 -15.35 -2.37
C SER A 143 -0.11 -14.87 -1.68
N GLY A 144 -0.18 -14.75 -0.36
CA GLY A 144 0.90 -14.29 0.51
C GLY A 144 0.46 -14.11 1.97
N ASP A 145 -0.84 -14.02 2.21
CA ASP A 145 -1.43 -13.99 3.54
C ASP A 145 -1.78 -15.43 4.00
N PRO A 146 -1.43 -15.87 5.22
CA PRO A 146 -1.95 -17.11 5.79
C PRO A 146 -3.49 -17.16 5.92
N CYS A 147 -4.22 -16.06 5.67
CA CYS A 147 -5.67 -16.00 5.72
C CYS A 147 -6.32 -16.22 4.34
N VAL A 148 -7.32 -17.10 4.27
CA VAL A 148 -8.12 -17.35 3.04
C VAL A 148 -9.50 -16.66 3.10
N ASN A 149 -9.70 -15.84 4.12
CA ASN A 149 -10.95 -15.28 4.56
C ASN A 149 -10.64 -14.06 5.44
N ASP A 150 -10.33 -12.93 4.80
CA ASP A 150 -10.28 -11.62 5.44
C ASP A 150 -11.33 -10.75 4.75
N PHE A 151 -12.54 -10.73 5.31
CA PHE A 151 -13.66 -10.03 4.71
C PHE A 151 -13.51 -8.50 4.74
N ASN A 152 -12.69 -7.96 5.65
CA ASN A 152 -12.58 -6.52 5.88
C ASN A 152 -11.20 -5.93 5.50
N ASN A 153 -10.29 -6.76 4.99
CA ASN A 153 -8.95 -6.42 4.50
C ASN A 153 -8.07 -5.70 5.54
N ASN A 154 -8.16 -6.08 6.82
CA ASN A 154 -7.34 -5.51 7.90
C ASN A 154 -6.05 -6.33 8.17
N GLY A 155 -5.82 -7.44 7.46
CA GLY A 155 -4.68 -8.33 7.65
C GLY A 155 -4.81 -9.29 8.83
N ILE A 156 -6.05 -9.56 9.28
CA ILE A 156 -6.42 -10.53 10.31
C ILE A 156 -7.49 -11.44 9.70
N CYS A 157 -7.30 -12.76 9.78
CA CYS A 157 -8.30 -13.72 9.29
C CYS A 157 -9.62 -13.59 10.08
N ASP A 158 -10.77 -13.83 9.45
CA ASP A 158 -12.10 -13.77 10.07
C ASP A 158 -12.20 -14.64 11.35
N GLU A 159 -11.51 -15.78 11.42
CA GLU A 159 -11.48 -16.63 12.62
C GLU A 159 -10.68 -16.04 13.79
N ASN A 160 -9.79 -15.09 13.49
CA ASN A 160 -8.93 -14.39 14.44
C ASN A 160 -9.42 -12.97 14.72
N ASP A 161 -10.47 -12.52 14.03
CA ASP A 161 -11.07 -11.23 14.27
C ASP A 161 -11.74 -11.17 15.64
N VAL A 162 -11.50 -10.05 16.32
CA VAL A 162 -12.24 -9.65 17.49
C VAL A 162 -13.48 -8.92 17.01
N LEU A 163 -14.63 -9.59 17.10
CA LEU A 163 -15.92 -9.02 16.74
C LEU A 163 -16.34 -7.93 17.72
N GLY A 164 -16.83 -6.80 17.20
CA GLY A 164 -17.46 -5.74 17.98
C GLY A 164 -17.47 -4.40 17.24
N CYS A 165 -18.03 -3.36 17.84
CA CYS A 165 -18.12 -2.09 17.16
C CYS A 165 -16.76 -1.41 16.96
N THR A 166 -16.38 -1.16 15.70
CA THR A 166 -15.11 -0.51 15.31
C THR A 166 -15.19 1.01 15.22
N TYR A 167 -16.40 1.59 15.24
CA TYR A 167 -16.61 3.03 15.17
C TYR A 167 -16.44 3.67 16.56
N ASP A 168 -15.45 4.56 16.70
CA ASP A 168 -15.15 5.32 17.92
C ASP A 168 -16.31 6.20 18.42
N SER A 169 -17.21 6.58 17.51
CA SER A 169 -18.40 7.37 17.76
C SER A 169 -19.59 6.57 18.32
N ALA A 170 -19.52 5.24 18.31
CA ALA A 170 -20.56 4.40 18.90
C ALA A 170 -20.41 4.30 20.43
N THR A 171 -21.53 4.25 21.13
CA THR A 171 -21.53 4.13 22.61
C THR A 171 -20.96 2.81 23.12
N ASN A 172 -20.94 1.79 22.26
CA ASN A 172 -20.38 0.47 22.52
C ASN A 172 -19.10 0.21 21.70
N TYR A 173 -18.37 1.25 21.31
CA TYR A 173 -17.05 1.12 20.69
C TYR A 173 -16.14 0.17 21.48
N ASN A 174 -15.53 -0.77 20.78
CA ASN A 174 -14.55 -1.68 21.33
C ASN A 174 -13.18 -1.44 20.66
N PRO A 175 -12.17 -0.91 21.38
CA PRO A 175 -10.85 -0.64 20.80
C PRO A 175 -10.05 -1.90 20.46
N LEU A 176 -10.51 -3.08 20.91
CA LEU A 176 -9.94 -4.35 20.51
C LEU A 176 -10.67 -4.96 19.32
N ALA A 177 -11.82 -4.42 18.90
CA ALA A 177 -12.53 -4.95 17.75
C ALA A 177 -11.75 -4.70 16.47
N THR A 178 -11.56 -5.77 15.70
CA THR A 178 -10.87 -5.76 14.41
C THR A 178 -11.85 -5.92 13.26
N MET A 179 -13.07 -6.42 13.53
CA MET A 179 -14.18 -6.49 12.58
C MET A 179 -15.49 -5.99 13.20
N ASP A 180 -16.23 -5.16 12.46
CA ASP A 180 -17.57 -4.74 12.84
C ASP A 180 -18.57 -5.89 12.72
N ASP A 181 -19.20 -6.24 13.83
CA ASP A 181 -20.24 -7.28 13.89
C ASP A 181 -21.65 -6.71 13.69
N GLY A 182 -21.76 -5.43 13.34
CA GLY A 182 -23.02 -4.73 13.17
C GLY A 182 -23.74 -4.45 14.48
N SER A 183 -23.07 -4.64 15.63
CA SER A 183 -23.65 -4.33 16.95
C SER A 183 -23.58 -2.85 17.32
N CYS A 184 -22.95 -2.01 16.50
CA CYS A 184 -22.71 -0.60 16.79
C CYS A 184 -23.96 0.16 17.20
N ASP A 185 -23.95 0.62 18.46
CA ASP A 185 -24.98 1.45 19.03
C ASP A 185 -24.60 2.91 18.81
N ILE A 186 -24.87 3.35 17.59
CA ILE A 186 -24.92 4.75 17.20
C ILE A 186 -26.19 5.37 17.79
N THR A 187 -26.31 5.43 19.12
CA THR A 187 -27.29 6.32 19.73
C THR A 187 -26.92 7.73 19.31
N MET A 188 -27.53 8.21 18.23
CA MET A 188 -27.56 9.61 17.85
C MET A 188 -28.39 10.34 18.92
N GLU A 189 -27.78 10.56 20.07
CA GLU A 189 -28.01 11.75 20.88
C GLU A 189 -27.06 12.87 20.40
N ILE A 190 -26.59 12.81 19.14
CA ILE A 190 -26.04 13.98 18.46
C ILE A 190 -27.24 14.83 18.03
N THR A 191 -27.75 15.60 18.98
CA THR A 191 -28.34 16.91 18.65
C THR A 191 -27.21 17.73 18.06
N CYS A 192 -27.04 17.64 16.74
CA CYS A 192 -26.06 18.48 16.08
C CYS A 192 -26.46 19.94 16.35
N PRO A 193 -25.55 20.84 16.80
CA PRO A 193 -25.94 22.18 17.26
C PRO A 193 -26.69 23.04 16.23
N GLY A 194 -26.68 22.62 14.96
CA GLY A 194 -27.38 23.25 13.84
C GLY A 194 -28.72 22.62 13.46
N ASP A 195 -29.13 21.51 14.08
CA ASP A 195 -30.48 20.96 13.97
C ASP A 195 -31.35 21.67 15.01
N VAL A 196 -32.02 22.72 14.54
CA VAL A 196 -32.76 23.67 15.39
C VAL A 196 -34.21 23.22 15.55
N ASP A 197 -34.74 22.44 14.61
CA ASP A 197 -36.11 21.95 14.64
C ASP A 197 -36.26 20.49 15.15
N GLY A 198 -35.14 19.79 15.38
CA GLY A 198 -35.04 18.51 16.09
C GLY A 198 -35.34 17.30 15.21
N ASP A 199 -35.21 17.42 13.88
CA ASP A 199 -35.53 16.37 12.92
C ASP A 199 -34.34 15.45 12.57
N SER A 200 -33.20 15.65 13.25
CA SER A 200 -31.95 14.88 13.10
C SER A 200 -31.24 15.09 11.77
N VAL A 201 -31.54 16.16 11.03
CA VAL A 201 -30.78 16.61 9.85
C VAL A 201 -30.50 18.11 9.91
N ILE A 202 -29.44 18.59 9.24
CA ILE A 202 -29.20 20.03 9.06
C ILE A 202 -29.62 20.42 7.66
N THR A 203 -30.70 21.19 7.55
CA THR A 203 -31.31 21.60 6.29
C THR A 203 -31.58 23.10 6.24
N VAL A 204 -32.13 23.57 5.11
CA VAL A 204 -32.62 24.96 4.99
C VAL A 204 -33.73 25.23 6.01
N ASN A 205 -34.49 24.22 6.44
CA ASN A 205 -35.56 24.40 7.41
C ASN A 205 -35.02 24.79 8.78
N ASP A 206 -33.89 24.23 9.21
CA ASP A 206 -33.20 24.62 10.44
C ASP A 206 -32.72 26.07 10.42
N LEU A 207 -32.14 26.47 9.29
CA LEU A 207 -31.73 27.85 9.10
C LEU A 207 -32.94 28.79 9.12
N LEU A 208 -34.06 28.39 8.50
CA LEU A 208 -35.30 29.16 8.53
C LEU A 208 -35.92 29.21 9.94
N ALA A 209 -35.83 28.13 10.71
CA ALA A 209 -36.29 28.07 12.10
C ALA A 209 -35.49 29.02 12.99
N LEU A 210 -34.16 29.04 12.85
CA LEU A 210 -33.30 30.00 13.54
C LEU A 210 -33.59 31.45 13.14
N LEU A 211 -33.75 31.70 11.83
CA LEU A 211 -34.04 33.05 11.32
C LEU A 211 -35.44 33.53 11.67
N ALA A 212 -36.40 32.64 11.87
CA ALA A 212 -37.77 32.98 12.26
C ALA A 212 -37.84 33.62 13.65
N VAL A 213 -36.93 33.26 14.56
CA VAL A 213 -36.86 33.77 15.93
C VAL A 213 -35.68 34.75 16.13
N PHE A 214 -34.92 35.05 15.07
CA PHE A 214 -33.76 35.91 15.15
C PHE A 214 -34.16 37.36 15.47
N GLY A 215 -33.80 37.82 16.67
CA GLY A 215 -34.09 39.16 17.15
C GLY A 215 -35.30 39.27 18.08
N ASP A 216 -35.93 38.15 18.42
CA ASP A 216 -36.95 38.13 19.47
C ASP A 216 -36.34 38.49 20.83
N ALA A 217 -37.09 39.24 21.63
CA ALA A 217 -36.68 39.57 22.99
C ALA A 217 -36.95 38.37 23.91
N CYS A 218 -35.93 37.87 24.59
CA CYS A 218 -36.10 36.87 25.64
C CYS A 218 -36.73 37.53 26.88
N GLU A 219 -37.84 36.98 27.38
CA GLU A 219 -38.40 37.32 28.71
C GLU A 219 -37.71 36.54 29.84
#